data_AF-A0AAU0EXT4-F1
#
_entry.id   AF-A0AAU0EXT4-F1
#
_cell.length_a   1.000
_cell.length_b   1.000
_cell.length_c   1.000
_cell.angle_alpha   90.00
_cell.angle_beta   90.00
_cell.angle_gamma   90.00
#
_symmetry.space_group_name_H-M   'P 1'
#
loop_
_entity.id
_entity.type
_entity.pdbx_description
1 polymer ?
#
loop_
_entity_poly.entity_id
_entity_poly.type
_entity_poly.pdbx_seq_one_letter_code
_entity_poly.pdbx_strand_id
1 'polypeptide(L)'
;MKKIILSFITITTILSCISQSPKTKLVSGKSALIGNYVSDSYANRKQGYDWVSVSIFDAGNDYLKISVRSRADLKKPTCTFYGVAKKINDSTYEYQKDNQSMLFTFSKENLAINPKNETDKNLLRFYCSGGGSLENTYKKIKEELDNSQY
;
A
#
# COMPACT_ATOMS: atom_id res chain seq x y z
N MET A 1 27.59 69.19 34.35
CA MET A 1 27.25 68.26 35.45
C MET A 1 26.49 67.08 34.86
N LYS A 2 26.95 65.86 35.15
CA LYS A 2 26.50 64.58 34.56
C LYS A 2 25.01 64.31 34.82
N LYS A 3 24.27 63.91 33.78
CA LYS A 3 23.02 63.14 33.94
C LYS A 3 23.18 61.82 33.19
N ILE A 4 23.29 60.75 33.96
CA ILE A 4 23.26 59.35 33.53
C ILE A 4 21.79 58.99 33.40
N ILE A 5 21.37 58.48 32.24
CA ILE A 5 20.10 57.77 32.08
C ILE A 5 20.46 56.41 31.47
N LEU A 6 20.60 55.40 32.33
CA LEU A 6 20.69 54.01 31.93
C LEU A 6 19.28 53.55 31.54
N SER A 7 19.05 53.34 30.25
CA SER A 7 17.82 52.74 29.74
C SER A 7 17.94 51.22 29.77
N PHE A 8 17.15 50.57 30.61
CA PHE A 8 17.00 49.12 30.66
C PHE A 8 16.04 48.69 29.54
N ILE A 9 16.56 48.06 28.49
CA ILE A 9 15.74 47.46 27.43
C ILE A 9 15.63 45.96 27.72
N THR A 10 14.51 45.58 28.33
CA THR A 10 14.13 44.18 28.55
C THR A 10 13.62 43.57 27.25
N ILE A 11 14.34 42.57 26.74
CA ILE A 11 13.95 41.74 25.61
C ILE A 11 12.91 40.73 26.09
N THR A 12 11.65 40.88 25.67
CA THR A 12 10.60 39.87 25.83
C THR A 12 10.40 39.12 24.52
N THR A 13 10.93 37.91 24.44
CA THR A 13 10.66 36.95 23.36
C THR A 13 9.29 36.30 23.60
N ILE A 14 8.31 36.63 22.76
CA ILE A 14 7.05 35.87 22.66
C ILE A 14 7.33 34.55 21.94
N LEU A 15 7.33 33.45 22.69
CA LEU A 15 7.29 32.09 22.15
C LEU A 15 5.91 31.88 21.47
N SER A 16 5.90 32.02 20.15
CA SER A 16 4.77 31.62 19.32
C SER A 16 4.76 30.09 19.21
N CYS A 17 3.98 29.40 20.04
CA CYS A 17 3.72 27.98 19.87
C CYS A 17 2.49 27.82 18.96
N ILE A 18 2.73 27.79 17.65
CA ILE A 18 1.73 27.35 16.68
C ILE A 18 1.60 25.83 16.87
N SER A 19 0.46 25.40 17.41
CA SER A 19 0.05 24.00 17.44
C SER A 19 0.02 23.46 16.01
N GLN A 20 1.08 22.74 15.64
CA GLN A 20 1.11 22.00 14.39
C GLN A 20 0.18 20.79 14.53
N SER A 21 -1.02 20.89 13.96
CA SER A 21 -1.83 19.72 13.65
C SER A 21 -0.97 18.69 12.91
N PRO A 22 -1.04 17.40 13.25
CA PRO A 22 -0.21 16.37 12.64
C PRO A 22 -0.56 16.29 11.15
N LYS A 23 0.35 16.76 10.30
CA LYS A 23 0.28 16.52 8.85
C LYS A 23 0.40 15.01 8.65
N THR A 24 -0.71 14.38 8.29
CA THR A 24 -0.72 13.04 7.70
C THR A 24 0.24 13.05 6.52
N LYS A 25 1.41 12.40 6.68
CA LYS A 25 2.39 12.19 5.61
C LYS A 25 1.67 11.50 4.43
N LEU A 26 1.42 12.27 3.37
CA LEU A 26 1.11 11.75 2.05
C LEU A 26 2.27 10.82 1.64
N VAL A 27 1.95 9.62 1.16
CA VAL A 27 2.93 8.69 0.61
C VAL A 27 3.53 9.35 -0.64
N SER A 28 4.76 9.85 -0.52
CA SER A 28 5.39 10.64 -1.57
C SER A 28 5.95 9.73 -2.67
N GLY A 29 5.28 9.73 -3.82
CA GLY A 29 5.76 9.21 -5.10
C GLY A 29 5.45 7.72 -5.39
N LYS A 30 5.22 7.41 -6.68
CA LYS A 30 5.00 6.04 -7.20
C LYS A 30 6.06 5.03 -6.73
N SER A 31 7.31 5.47 -6.60
CA SER A 31 8.42 4.66 -6.07
C SER A 31 8.13 4.08 -4.68
N ALA A 32 7.42 4.82 -3.82
CA ALA A 32 7.04 4.33 -2.50
C ALA A 32 6.01 3.19 -2.54
N LEU A 33 5.31 3.00 -3.65
CA LEU A 33 4.32 1.94 -3.85
C LEU A 33 4.96 0.62 -4.29
N ILE A 34 6.12 0.69 -4.94
CA ILE A 34 6.86 -0.46 -5.48
C ILE A 34 7.35 -1.38 -4.35
N GLY A 35 7.30 -2.68 -4.60
CA GLY A 35 7.75 -3.72 -3.68
C GLY A 35 6.70 -4.80 -3.43
N ASN A 36 6.91 -5.55 -2.35
CA ASN A 36 6.09 -6.71 -2.00
C ASN A 36 5.18 -6.42 -0.80
N TYR A 37 3.97 -6.93 -0.88
CA TYR A 37 2.96 -6.89 0.17
C TYR A 37 2.47 -8.31 0.43
N VAL A 38 2.09 -8.61 1.66
CA VAL A 38 1.67 -9.96 2.06
C VAL A 38 0.44 -9.92 2.95
N SER A 39 -0.41 -10.94 2.85
CA SER A 39 -1.53 -11.14 3.78
C SER A 39 -1.00 -11.40 5.20
N ASP A 40 -1.78 -11.08 6.23
CA ASP A 40 -1.39 -11.24 7.64
C ASP A 40 -0.85 -12.64 8.00
N SER A 41 -1.44 -13.70 7.43
CA SER A 41 -1.00 -15.08 7.66
C SER A 41 0.45 -15.38 7.26
N TYR A 42 1.09 -14.51 6.48
CA TYR A 42 2.51 -14.60 6.13
C TYR A 42 3.42 -14.64 7.37
N ALA A 43 3.02 -13.99 8.47
CA ALA A 43 3.78 -14.04 9.73
C ALA A 43 3.96 -15.48 10.24
N ASN A 44 3.01 -16.37 9.93
CA ASN A 44 3.02 -17.77 10.34
C ASN A 44 3.41 -18.73 9.19
N ARG A 45 3.97 -18.23 8.08
CA ARG A 45 4.31 -19.04 6.89
C ARG A 45 5.18 -20.26 7.19
N LYS A 46 6.12 -20.12 8.14
CA LYS A 46 7.02 -21.20 8.58
C LYS A 46 6.29 -22.35 9.31
N GLN A 47 5.08 -22.09 9.79
CA GLN A 47 4.22 -23.09 10.43
C GLN A 47 3.26 -23.77 9.43
N GLY A 48 3.39 -23.49 8.13
CA GLY A 48 2.53 -24.11 7.12
C GLY A 48 1.24 -23.33 6.80
N TYR A 49 1.07 -22.11 7.32
CA TYR A 49 -0.13 -21.30 7.06
C TYR A 49 -0.22 -20.84 5.61
N ASP A 50 -1.44 -20.77 5.08
CA ASP A 50 -1.69 -20.18 3.77
C ASP A 50 -1.53 -18.68 3.80
N TRP A 51 -0.88 -18.14 2.78
CA TRP A 51 -0.66 -16.71 2.64
C TRP A 51 -0.62 -16.33 1.16
N VAL A 52 -0.81 -15.03 0.91
CA VAL A 52 -0.84 -14.45 -0.44
C VAL A 52 0.12 -13.28 -0.50
N SER A 53 0.92 -13.24 -1.57
CA SER A 53 1.79 -12.12 -1.93
C SER A 53 1.15 -11.23 -2.98
N VAL A 54 1.47 -9.95 -2.94
CA VAL A 54 1.21 -8.97 -4.00
C VAL A 54 2.51 -8.24 -4.30
N SER A 55 3.02 -8.40 -5.52
CA SER A 55 4.21 -7.70 -6.01
C SER A 55 3.80 -6.56 -6.95
N ILE A 56 4.32 -5.37 -6.66
CA ILE A 56 4.04 -4.13 -7.39
C ILE A 56 5.29 -3.69 -8.13
N PHE A 57 5.18 -3.54 -9.45
CA PHE A 57 6.24 -3.12 -10.35
C PHE A 57 5.86 -1.83 -11.06
N ASP A 58 6.86 -1.00 -11.33
CA ASP A 58 6.67 0.18 -12.18
C ASP A 58 6.39 -0.27 -13.63
N ALA A 59 5.34 0.29 -14.23
CA ALA A 59 4.99 0.09 -15.64
C ALA A 59 4.92 1.42 -16.42
N GLY A 60 5.59 2.48 -15.93
CA GLY A 60 5.65 3.80 -16.55
C GLY A 60 4.46 4.71 -16.19
N ASN A 61 4.67 6.04 -16.25
CA ASN A 61 3.69 7.11 -16.00
C ASN A 61 2.70 6.74 -14.88
N ASP A 62 1.45 6.52 -15.26
CA ASP A 62 0.30 6.25 -14.40
C ASP A 62 -0.07 4.76 -14.31
N TYR A 63 0.86 3.85 -14.61
CA TYR A 63 0.59 2.42 -14.63
C TYR A 63 1.45 1.65 -13.63
N LEU A 64 0.83 0.66 -12.98
CA LEU A 64 1.53 -0.35 -12.18
C LEU A 64 1.27 -1.72 -12.77
N LYS A 65 2.32 -2.52 -12.87
CA LYS A 65 2.19 -3.96 -13.10
C LYS A 65 2.07 -4.64 -11.74
N ILE A 66 1.08 -5.50 -11.61
CA ILE A 66 0.70 -6.13 -10.35
C ILE A 66 0.66 -7.64 -10.56
N SER A 67 1.32 -8.37 -9.65
CA SER A 67 1.23 -9.83 -9.58
C SER A 67 0.72 -10.22 -8.21
N VAL A 68 -0.27 -11.10 -8.15
CA VAL A 68 -0.77 -11.68 -6.90
C VAL A 68 -0.61 -13.19 -6.98
N ARG A 69 -0.03 -13.79 -5.95
CA ARG A 69 0.13 -15.25 -5.89
C ARG A 69 -0.02 -15.73 -4.46
N SER A 70 -0.90 -16.70 -4.24
CA SER A 70 -0.87 -17.50 -3.02
C SER A 70 0.42 -18.31 -2.97
N ARG A 71 0.86 -18.64 -1.77
CA ARG A 71 2.07 -19.42 -1.54
C ARG A 71 2.23 -20.61 -2.49
N ALA A 72 3.43 -20.80 -3.01
CA ALA A 72 3.77 -21.87 -3.96
C ALA A 72 4.81 -22.87 -3.43
N ASP A 73 5.48 -22.54 -2.32
CA ASP A 73 6.60 -23.29 -1.72
C ASP A 73 6.20 -24.66 -1.18
N LEU A 74 5.01 -24.79 -0.57
CA LEU A 74 4.54 -26.05 0.02
C LEU A 74 3.43 -26.72 -0.77
N LYS A 75 2.72 -25.97 -1.61
CA LYS A 75 1.53 -26.47 -2.33
C LYS A 75 1.22 -25.65 -3.57
N LYS A 76 0.36 -26.21 -4.43
CA LYS A 76 -0.11 -25.51 -5.63
C LYS A 76 -0.82 -24.20 -5.24
N PRO A 77 -0.50 -23.07 -5.89
CA PRO A 77 -1.20 -21.81 -5.68
C PRO A 77 -2.72 -21.94 -5.93
N THR A 78 -3.51 -21.41 -5.00
CA THR A 78 -4.97 -21.31 -5.10
C THR A 78 -5.44 -19.96 -5.62
N CYS A 79 -4.64 -18.90 -5.49
CA CYS A 79 -4.90 -17.58 -6.07
C CYS A 79 -3.75 -17.16 -6.98
N THR A 80 -4.05 -16.69 -8.19
CA THR A 80 -3.05 -16.19 -9.14
C THR A 80 -3.64 -15.09 -10.01
N PHE A 81 -3.01 -13.91 -10.00
CA PHE A 81 -3.36 -12.79 -10.85
C PHE A 81 -2.11 -12.11 -11.39
N TYR A 82 -2.22 -11.60 -12.60
CA TYR A 82 -1.24 -10.74 -13.22
C TYR A 82 -1.98 -9.71 -14.08
N GLY A 83 -1.66 -8.43 -13.90
CA GLY A 83 -2.32 -7.37 -14.65
C GLY A 83 -1.59 -6.04 -14.59
N VAL A 84 -2.07 -5.09 -15.39
CA VAL A 84 -1.61 -3.70 -15.39
C VAL A 84 -2.77 -2.82 -14.93
N ALA A 85 -2.58 -2.12 -13.83
CA ALA A 85 -3.57 -1.21 -13.25
C ALA A 85 -3.21 0.24 -13.59
N LYS A 86 -4.22 1.05 -13.92
CA LYS A 86 -4.09 2.47 -14.25
C LYS A 86 -4.40 3.34 -13.04
N LYS A 87 -3.63 4.39 -12.82
CA LYS A 87 -3.83 5.37 -11.75
C LYS A 87 -5.17 6.08 -11.94
N ILE A 88 -5.96 6.16 -10.88
CA ILE A 88 -7.18 6.98 -10.82
C ILE A 88 -7.01 8.18 -9.90
N ASN A 89 -6.16 8.05 -8.87
CA ASN A 89 -5.72 9.14 -7.99
C ASN A 89 -4.37 8.76 -7.34
N ASP A 90 -3.84 9.60 -6.47
CA ASP A 90 -2.51 9.41 -5.87
C ASP A 90 -2.33 8.12 -5.07
N SER A 91 -3.41 7.58 -4.51
CA SER A 91 -3.38 6.36 -3.70
C SER A 91 -4.05 5.17 -4.37
N THR A 92 -4.77 5.34 -5.48
CA THR A 92 -5.61 4.27 -6.04
C THR A 92 -5.30 4.02 -7.51
N TYR A 93 -5.18 2.73 -7.83
CA TYR A 93 -5.05 2.21 -9.18
C TYR A 93 -6.21 1.26 -9.47
N GLU A 94 -6.63 1.18 -10.72
CA GLU A 94 -7.76 0.37 -11.16
C GLU A 94 -7.33 -0.59 -12.26
N TYR A 95 -7.72 -1.85 -12.13
CA TYR A 95 -7.69 -2.83 -13.21
C TYR A 95 -9.12 -3.13 -13.64
N GLN A 96 -9.38 -3.08 -14.95
CA GLN A 96 -10.69 -3.34 -15.52
C GLN A 96 -10.63 -4.55 -16.45
N LYS A 97 -11.64 -5.42 -16.38
CA LYS A 97 -11.85 -6.55 -17.29
C LYS A 97 -13.35 -6.81 -17.42
N ASP A 98 -13.85 -6.92 -18.64
CA ASP A 98 -15.25 -7.26 -18.95
C ASP A 98 -16.28 -6.40 -18.17
N ASN A 99 -16.05 -5.09 -18.14
CA ASN A 99 -16.84 -4.09 -17.39
C ASN A 99 -16.82 -4.22 -15.86
N GLN A 100 -16.04 -5.15 -15.30
CA GLN A 100 -15.81 -5.25 -13.87
C GLN A 100 -14.48 -4.58 -13.49
N SER A 101 -14.41 -4.04 -12.29
CA SER A 101 -13.23 -3.29 -11.83
C SER A 101 -12.77 -3.76 -10.45
N MET A 102 -11.46 -3.90 -10.29
CA MET A 102 -10.81 -4.04 -8.99
C MET A 102 -9.92 -2.83 -8.71
N LEU A 103 -9.92 -2.38 -7.46
CA LEU A 103 -9.18 -1.22 -6.98
C LEU A 103 -8.01 -1.69 -6.10
N PHE A 104 -6.85 -1.10 -6.34
CA PHE A 104 -5.64 -1.23 -5.55
C PHE A 104 -5.42 0.09 -4.82
N THR A 105 -5.77 0.14 -3.53
CA THR A 105 -5.67 1.35 -2.71
C THR A 105 -4.50 1.25 -1.75
N PHE A 106 -3.53 2.13 -1.93
CA PHE A 106 -2.31 2.21 -1.14
C PHE A 106 -2.48 3.18 0.03
N SER A 107 -1.97 2.78 1.18
CA SER A 107 -1.71 3.61 2.35
C SER A 107 -0.24 3.42 2.77
N LYS A 108 0.21 4.08 3.85
CA LYS A 108 1.63 4.09 4.27
C LYS A 108 2.36 2.76 4.12
N GLU A 109 1.82 1.70 4.69
CA GLU A 109 2.43 0.36 4.66
C GLU A 109 1.45 -0.73 4.23
N ASN A 110 0.28 -0.37 3.71
CA ASN A 110 -0.73 -1.35 3.32
C ASN A 110 -1.23 -1.11 1.90
N LEU A 111 -1.58 -2.20 1.24
CA LEU A 111 -2.30 -2.25 -0.01
C LEU A 111 -3.63 -2.96 0.25
N ALA A 112 -4.75 -2.31 -0.03
CA ALA A 112 -6.05 -2.95 -0.05
C ALA A 112 -6.46 -3.26 -1.50
N ILE A 113 -6.88 -4.50 -1.75
CA ILE A 113 -7.50 -4.91 -3.02
C ILE A 113 -8.99 -5.05 -2.75
N ASN A 114 -9.81 -4.29 -3.45
CA ASN A 114 -11.27 -4.33 -3.30
C ASN A 114 -11.96 -4.34 -4.67
N PRO A 115 -13.17 -4.90 -4.77
CA PRO A 115 -14.02 -4.61 -5.92
C PRO A 115 -14.35 -3.11 -5.94
N LYS A 116 -14.55 -2.52 -7.13
CA LYS A 116 -15.04 -1.14 -7.22
C LYS A 116 -16.49 -1.04 -6.73
N ASN A 117 -17.31 -2.03 -7.07
CA ASN A 117 -18.70 -2.16 -6.66
C ASN A 117 -19.01 -3.61 -6.23
N GLU A 118 -20.10 -3.83 -5.50
CA GLU A 118 -20.52 -5.18 -5.07
C GLU A 118 -20.63 -6.19 -6.21
N THR A 119 -21.09 -5.77 -7.39
CA THR A 119 -21.19 -6.59 -8.60
C THR A 119 -19.84 -7.03 -9.18
N ASP A 120 -18.75 -6.36 -8.78
CA ASP A 120 -17.39 -6.63 -9.27
C ASP A 120 -16.67 -7.67 -8.42
N LYS A 121 -17.27 -8.15 -7.31
CA LYS A 121 -16.70 -9.20 -6.45
C LYS A 121 -16.32 -10.47 -7.21
N ASN A 122 -17.08 -10.79 -8.25
CA ASN A 122 -16.80 -11.98 -9.06
C ASN A 122 -15.46 -11.89 -9.80
N LEU A 123 -15.00 -10.68 -10.17
CA LEU A 123 -13.69 -10.49 -10.78
C LEU A 123 -12.57 -10.90 -9.81
N LEU A 124 -12.67 -10.56 -8.52
CA LEU A 124 -11.65 -10.91 -7.53
C LEU A 124 -11.69 -12.40 -7.18
N ARG A 125 -12.87 -13.01 -7.16
CA ARG A 125 -13.04 -14.46 -6.97
C ARG A 125 -12.53 -15.28 -8.15
N PHE A 126 -12.66 -14.78 -9.38
CA PHE A 126 -12.22 -15.47 -10.59
C PHE A 126 -10.74 -15.88 -10.55
N TYR A 127 -9.89 -15.09 -9.90
CA TYR A 127 -8.47 -15.34 -9.77
C TYR A 127 -8.10 -16.28 -8.61
N CYS A 128 -9.09 -16.84 -7.92
CA CYS A 128 -8.92 -17.77 -6.82
C CYS A 128 -9.78 -19.03 -7.00
N SER A 129 -9.29 -20.15 -6.49
CA SER A 129 -10.03 -21.42 -6.40
C SER A 129 -10.50 -21.68 -4.97
N GLY A 130 -11.41 -22.65 -4.79
CA GLY A 130 -11.88 -23.06 -3.46
C GLY A 130 -12.71 -22.02 -2.70
N GLY A 131 -13.32 -21.05 -3.41
CA GLY A 131 -14.11 -19.98 -2.80
C GLY A 131 -13.29 -18.79 -2.28
N GLY A 132 -11.98 -18.74 -2.54
CA GLY A 132 -11.13 -17.62 -2.20
C GLY A 132 -11.44 -16.33 -2.97
N SER A 133 -10.83 -15.23 -2.54
CA SER A 133 -10.91 -13.92 -3.19
C SER A 133 -9.58 -13.19 -3.03
N LEU A 134 -9.25 -12.31 -3.98
CA LEU A 134 -8.17 -11.34 -3.83
C LEU A 134 -8.53 -10.17 -2.89
N GLU A 135 -9.79 -10.07 -2.48
CA GLU A 135 -10.27 -9.01 -1.58
C GLU A 135 -9.60 -9.16 -0.20
N ASN A 136 -8.65 -8.28 0.11
CA ASN A 136 -7.92 -8.29 1.37
C ASN A 136 -7.10 -7.00 1.57
N THR A 137 -6.55 -6.82 2.77
CA THR A 137 -5.46 -5.90 3.06
C THR A 137 -4.14 -6.66 3.15
N TYR A 138 -3.11 -6.11 2.51
CA TYR A 138 -1.79 -6.69 2.43
C TYR A 138 -0.77 -5.71 3.02
N LYS A 139 0.11 -6.19 3.88
CA LYS A 139 1.13 -5.38 4.53
C LYS A 139 2.44 -5.39 3.74
N LYS A 140 3.04 -4.23 3.55
CA LYS A 140 4.33 -4.07 2.88
C LYS A 140 5.43 -4.74 3.69
N ILE A 141 6.31 -5.46 3.01
CA ILE A 141 7.50 -6.07 3.61
C ILE A 141 8.77 -5.50 2.97
N LYS A 142 9.86 -5.51 3.75
CA LYS A 142 11.19 -5.10 3.28
C LYS A 142 12.02 -6.29 2.79
N GLU A 143 11.67 -7.50 3.20
CA GLU A 143 12.35 -8.71 2.78
C GLU A 143 11.93 -9.11 1.37
N GLU A 144 12.86 -9.70 0.63
CA GLU A 144 12.57 -10.34 -0.65
C GLU A 144 11.62 -11.51 -0.42
N LEU A 145 10.70 -11.71 -1.36
CA LEU A 145 9.93 -12.95 -1.38
C LEU A 145 10.87 -14.08 -1.82
N ASP A 146 10.70 -15.25 -1.21
CA ASP A 146 11.46 -16.44 -1.60
C ASP A 146 11.26 -16.70 -3.10
N ASN A 147 12.35 -17.00 -3.81
CA ASN A 147 12.35 -17.27 -5.25
C ASN A 147 11.44 -18.44 -5.64
N SER A 148 11.14 -19.35 -4.71
CA SER A 148 10.12 -20.41 -4.87
C SER A 148 8.71 -19.88 -5.15
N GLN A 149 8.47 -18.58 -4.94
CA GLN A 149 7.18 -17.92 -5.12
C GLN A 149 6.99 -17.31 -6.52
N TYR A 150 8.03 -17.30 -7.37
CA TYR A 150 7.98 -16.78 -8.74
C TYR A 150 7.72 -17.90 -9.76
#